data_AF-A0A0G0N9J4-F1
#
_entry.id   AF-A0A0G0N9J4-F1
#
_cell.length_a   1.000
_cell.length_b   1.000
_cell.length_c   1.000
_cell.angle_alpha   90.00
_cell.angle_beta   90.00
_cell.angle_gamma   90.00
#
_symmetry.space_group_name_H-M   'P 1'
#
loop_
_entity.id
_entity.type
_entity.pdbx_description
1 polymer ?
#
loop_
_entity_poly.entity_id
_entity_poly.type
_entity_poly.pdbx_seq_one_letter_code
_entity_poly.pdbx_strand_id
1 'polypeptide(L)'
;MNIDEVLTRGVVEVLPTKEGLKKLMEGKKITLYQGFDPSMPSLHLGNLVGVMKLRQFQKLGHKVIFLIGDFTGMIGDPTDKQATRKKLTREQVLENSRTWVNQIKNILDFEG
;
A
#
# COMPACT_ATOMS: atom_id res chain seq x y z
N MET A 1 8.88 -18.18 2.26
CA MET A 1 7.65 -17.45 1.92
C MET A 1 7.21 -17.85 0.54
N ASN A 2 5.98 -18.33 0.39
CA ASN A 2 5.42 -18.83 -0.88
C ASN A 2 4.09 -18.12 -1.19
N ILE A 3 3.51 -18.40 -2.36
CA ILE A 3 2.27 -17.75 -2.81
C ILE A 3 1.13 -18.02 -1.81
N ASP A 4 0.99 -19.25 -1.31
CA ASP A 4 -0.08 -19.61 -0.38
C ASP A 4 -0.01 -18.83 0.94
N GLU A 5 1.19 -18.63 1.50
CA GLU A 5 1.41 -17.84 2.71
C GLU A 5 1.03 -16.36 2.49
N VAL A 6 1.42 -15.77 1.35
CA VAL A 6 1.12 -14.37 1.02
C VAL A 6 -0.39 -14.15 0.86
N LEU A 7 -1.11 -15.12 0.31
CA LEU A 7 -2.55 -15.05 0.08
C LEU A 7 -3.41 -15.50 1.27
N THR A 8 -2.82 -15.92 2.40
CA THR A 8 -3.57 -16.37 3.59
C THR A 8 -3.23 -15.57 4.83
N ARG A 9 -1.95 -15.32 5.09
CA ARG A 9 -1.51 -14.67 6.32
C ARG A 9 -1.85 -13.18 6.30
N GLY A 10 -2.70 -12.76 7.24
CA GLY A 10 -3.18 -11.39 7.35
C GLY A 10 -4.08 -10.98 6.17
N VAL A 11 -4.76 -11.95 5.58
CA VAL A 11 -5.71 -11.75 4.47
C VAL A 11 -7.06 -12.30 4.92
N VAL A 12 -8.07 -11.46 4.93
CA VAL A 12 -9.45 -11.87 5.26
C VAL A 12 -10.08 -12.56 4.06
N GLU A 13 -9.90 -11.97 2.87
CA GLU A 13 -10.51 -12.45 1.64
C GLU A 13 -9.65 -12.09 0.43
N VAL A 14 -9.72 -12.91 -0.63
CA VAL A 14 -9.12 -12.62 -1.93
C VAL A 14 -10.23 -12.66 -2.98
N LEU A 15 -10.51 -11.49 -3.56
CA LEU A 15 -11.50 -11.34 -4.62
C LEU A 15 -10.80 -11.16 -5.99
N PRO A 16 -11.40 -11.67 -7.08
CA PRO A 16 -12.64 -12.45 -7.11
C PRO A 16 -12.47 -13.89 -6.63
N THR A 17 -11.28 -14.49 -6.75
CA THR A 17 -10.96 -15.82 -6.20
C THR A 17 -9.48 -15.91 -5.83
N LYS A 18 -9.16 -16.69 -4.79
CA LYS A 18 -7.77 -16.95 -4.37
C LYS A 18 -7.03 -17.83 -5.37
N GLU A 19 -7.69 -18.84 -5.91
CA GLU A 19 -7.13 -19.80 -6.87
C GLU A 19 -6.76 -19.13 -8.18
N GLY A 20 -7.61 -18.20 -8.65
CA GLY A 20 -7.36 -17.41 -9.85
C GLY A 20 -6.12 -16.53 -9.69
N LEU A 21 -5.98 -15.83 -8.57
CA LEU A 21 -4.80 -15.02 -8.28
C LEU A 21 -3.54 -15.88 -8.14
N LYS A 22 -3.61 -17.03 -7.46
CA LYS A 22 -2.50 -17.97 -7.34
C LYS A 22 -2.00 -18.43 -8.70
N LYS A 23 -2.91 -18.92 -9.57
CA LYS A 23 -2.57 -19.36 -10.93
C LYS A 23 -1.95 -18.24 -11.76
N LEU A 24 -2.42 -17.00 -11.59
CA LEU A 24 -1.86 -15.83 -12.26
C LEU A 24 -0.42 -15.55 -11.83
N MET A 25 -0.14 -15.61 -10.51
CA MET A 25 1.18 -15.39 -9.92
C MET A 25 2.18 -16.49 -10.29
N GLU A 26 1.73 -17.74 -10.47
CA GLU A 26 2.57 -18.85 -10.93
C GLU A 26 2.95 -18.72 -12.41
N GLY A 27 2.02 -18.21 -13.24
CA GLY A 27 2.22 -18.13 -14.69
C GLY A 27 2.99 -16.88 -15.15
N LYS A 28 2.96 -15.78 -14.40
CA LYS A 28 3.65 -14.55 -14.77
C LYS A 28 3.93 -13.61 -13.59
N LYS A 29 4.89 -12.72 -13.79
CA LYS A 29 5.04 -11.54 -12.93
C LYS A 29 3.84 -10.62 -13.11
N ILE A 30 3.19 -10.26 -12.02
CA ILE A 30 2.10 -9.29 -12.00
C ILE A 30 2.60 -7.93 -11.52
N THR A 31 1.86 -6.88 -11.87
CA THR A 31 2.01 -5.54 -11.32
C THR A 31 0.81 -5.25 -10.44
N LEU A 32 1.04 -4.86 -9.19
CA LEU A 32 -0.01 -4.48 -8.25
C LEU A 32 0.33 -3.16 -7.56
N TYR A 33 -0.71 -2.48 -7.05
CA TYR A 33 -0.55 -1.24 -6.30
C TYR A 33 -1.39 -1.28 -5.03
N GLN A 34 -0.99 -0.45 -4.07
CA GLN A 34 -1.84 -0.06 -2.93
C GLN A 34 -1.74 1.45 -2.75
N GLY A 35 -2.89 2.09 -2.56
CA GLY A 35 -3.00 3.52 -2.26
C GLY A 35 -2.72 3.82 -0.79
N PHE A 36 -1.99 4.90 -0.55
CA PHE A 36 -1.67 5.41 0.78
C PHE A 36 -1.90 6.93 0.81
N ASP A 37 -2.72 7.38 1.76
CA ASP A 37 -3.07 8.80 1.91
C ASP A 37 -2.19 9.44 3.00
N PRO A 38 -1.30 10.39 2.66
CA PRO A 38 -0.33 11.02 3.57
C PRO A 38 -0.99 12.06 4.49
N SER A 39 -1.98 11.60 5.24
CA SER A 39 -2.79 12.39 6.18
C SER A 39 -2.06 12.75 7.48
N MET A 40 -0.86 12.22 7.69
CA MET A 40 0.00 12.49 8.84
C MET A 40 1.47 12.60 8.42
N PRO A 41 2.33 13.30 9.18
CA PRO A 41 3.74 13.51 8.84
C PRO A 41 4.57 12.22 8.69
N SER A 42 4.15 11.12 9.31
CA SER A 42 4.89 9.85 9.30
C SER A 42 3.95 8.65 9.18
N LEU A 43 4.48 7.55 8.67
CA LEU A 43 3.82 6.26 8.69
C LEU A 43 3.77 5.74 10.13
N HIS A 44 2.66 5.10 10.47
CA HIS A 44 2.54 4.36 11.73
C HIS A 44 2.36 2.86 11.46
N LEU A 45 2.34 2.08 12.54
CA LEU A 45 2.25 0.62 12.48
C LEU A 45 1.05 0.11 11.64
N GLY A 46 -0.10 0.78 11.73
CA GLY A 46 -1.26 0.47 10.89
C GLY A 46 -1.00 0.56 9.37
N ASN A 47 -0.19 1.50 8.88
CA ASN A 47 0.16 1.56 7.45
C ASN A 47 1.09 0.41 7.04
N LEU A 48 1.92 -0.07 7.98
CA LEU A 48 2.90 -1.11 7.70
C LEU A 48 2.27 -2.44 7.30
N VAL A 49 1.01 -2.71 7.67
CA VAL A 49 0.31 -3.93 7.21
C VAL A 49 0.26 -3.98 5.67
N GLY A 50 -0.14 -2.88 5.04
CA GLY A 50 -0.18 -2.76 3.58
C GLY A 50 1.22 -2.78 2.95
N VAL A 51 2.15 -2.00 3.51
CA VAL A 51 3.53 -1.93 3.01
C VAL A 51 4.22 -3.29 3.07
N MET A 52 4.04 -4.03 4.16
CA MET A 52 4.58 -5.38 4.31
C MET A 52 3.94 -6.35 3.32
N LYS A 53 2.65 -6.20 3.01
CA LYS A 53 2.00 -7.01 1.97
C LYS A 53 2.63 -6.73 0.60
N LEU A 54 2.85 -5.47 0.22
CA LEU A 54 3.60 -5.14 -1.00
C LEU A 54 5.01 -5.76 -0.99
N ARG A 55 5.74 -5.67 0.11
CA ARG A 55 7.07 -6.30 0.23
C ARG A 55 7.01 -7.82 0.05
N GLN A 56 5.95 -8.47 0.50
CA GLN A 56 5.76 -9.91 0.30
C GLN A 56 5.60 -10.25 -1.19
N PHE A 57 4.77 -9.50 -1.91
CA PHE A 57 4.64 -9.66 -3.37
C PHE A 57 5.95 -9.36 -4.10
N GLN A 58 6.68 -8.32 -3.69
CA GLN A 58 7.98 -7.98 -4.26
C GLN A 58 9.01 -9.11 -4.06
N LYS A 59 9.03 -9.74 -2.87
CA LYS A 59 9.90 -10.90 -2.59
C LYS A 59 9.55 -12.15 -3.42
N LEU A 60 8.32 -12.24 -3.93
CA LEU A 60 7.91 -13.27 -4.90
C LEU A 60 8.25 -12.87 -6.36
N GLY A 61 8.93 -11.73 -6.57
CA GLY A 61 9.37 -11.28 -7.89
C GLY A 61 8.33 -10.46 -8.66
N HIS A 62 7.24 -10.03 -8.02
CA HIS A 62 6.23 -9.17 -8.63
C HIS A 62 6.60 -7.69 -8.54
N LYS A 63 6.06 -6.89 -9.47
CA LYS A 63 6.24 -5.44 -9.47
C LYS A 63 5.20 -4.80 -8.57
N VAL A 64 5.65 -4.02 -7.59
CA VAL A 64 4.75 -3.32 -6.66
C VAL A 64 4.82 -1.82 -6.86
N ILE A 65 3.68 -1.16 -6.70
CA ILE A 65 3.54 0.30 -6.79
C ILE A 65 3.01 0.78 -5.45
N PHE A 66 3.83 1.52 -4.71
CA PHE A 66 3.40 2.29 -3.56
C PHE A 66 2.80 3.60 -4.06
N LEU A 67 1.47 3.67 -4.15
CA LEU A 67 0.77 4.81 -4.74
C LEU A 67 0.42 5.83 -3.65
N ILE A 68 0.96 7.04 -3.76
CA ILE A 68 0.64 8.15 -2.86
C ILE A 68 -0.54 8.94 -3.44
N GLY A 69 -1.64 9.01 -2.68
CA GLY A 69 -2.82 9.78 -3.05
C GLY A 69 -2.68 11.25 -2.64
N ASP A 70 -2.28 12.12 -3.58
CA ASP A 70 -2.16 13.57 -3.34
C ASP A 70 -3.52 14.30 -3.39
N PHE A 71 -4.48 13.79 -4.15
CA PHE A 71 -5.84 14.35 -4.29
C PHE A 71 -6.84 13.80 -3.25
N THR A 72 -6.76 12.51 -2.91
CA THR A 72 -7.61 11.85 -1.89
C THR A 72 -7.36 12.40 -0.49
N GLY A 73 -6.13 12.79 -0.17
CA GLY A 73 -5.78 13.45 1.09
C GLY A 73 -6.44 14.82 1.30
N MET A 74 -6.76 15.55 0.22
CA MET A 74 -7.40 16.88 0.30
C MET A 74 -8.92 16.81 0.49
N ILE A 75 -9.57 15.78 -0.08
CA ILE A 75 -11.01 15.54 0.08
C ILE A 75 -11.28 14.79 1.39
N GLY A 76 -10.39 13.87 1.75
CA GLY A 76 -10.55 12.92 2.84
C GLY A 76 -11.42 11.74 2.39
N ASP A 77 -10.96 10.53 2.66
CA ASP A 77 -11.77 9.33 2.49
C ASP A 77 -13.02 9.41 3.40
N PRO A 78 -14.25 9.48 2.86
CA PRO A 78 -15.48 9.60 3.65
C PRO A 78 -15.80 8.33 4.44
N THR A 79 -15.05 7.24 4.23
CA THR A 79 -15.45 5.90 4.63
C THR A 79 -15.51 5.68 6.14
N ASP A 80 -14.97 6.56 7.02
CA ASP A 80 -14.90 6.14 8.45
C ASP A 80 -14.82 7.15 9.62
N LYS A 81 -15.01 8.48 9.52
CA LYS A 81 -14.89 9.35 10.74
C LYS A 81 -15.86 10.52 10.83
N GLN A 82 -16.71 10.50 11.87
CA GLN A 82 -17.66 11.55 12.31
C GLN A 82 -16.99 12.82 12.89
N ALA A 83 -15.66 12.90 12.94
CA ALA A 83 -14.95 14.10 13.37
C ALA A 83 -14.38 14.81 12.13
N THR A 84 -14.69 16.09 11.95
CA THR A 84 -14.19 16.97 10.90
C THR A 84 -12.66 16.90 10.85
N ARG A 85 -12.11 16.07 9.97
CA ARG A 85 -10.65 16.03 9.73
C ARG A 85 -10.25 17.42 9.26
N LYS A 86 -9.25 18.03 9.90
CA LYS A 86 -8.61 19.25 9.37
C LYS A 86 -8.14 18.94 7.96
N LYS A 87 -8.66 19.68 6.97
CA LYS A 87 -8.21 19.56 5.59
C LYS A 87 -6.75 20.01 5.51
N LEU A 88 -5.89 19.15 4.97
CA LEU A 88 -4.49 19.48 4.72
C LEU A 88 -4.39 20.30 3.43
N THR A 89 -3.42 21.22 3.36
CA THR A 89 -3.08 21.88 2.11
C THR A 89 -2.29 20.92 1.20
N ARG A 90 -2.24 21.23 -0.10
CA ARG A 90 -1.46 20.44 -1.06
C ARG A 90 0.02 20.38 -0.66
N GLU A 91 0.57 21.48 -0.16
CA GLU A 91 1.95 21.59 0.29
C GLU A 91 2.23 20.65 1.46
N GLN A 92 1.31 20.59 2.44
CA GLN A 92 1.42 19.68 3.59
C GLN A 92 1.36 18.22 3.15
N VAL A 93 0.46 17.89 2.22
CA VAL A 93 0.36 16.56 1.62
C VAL A 93 1.67 16.17 0.93
N LEU A 94 2.26 17.09 0.16
CA LEU A 94 3.54 16.87 -0.51
C LEU A 94 4.71 16.70 0.47
N GLU A 95 4.73 17.46 1.56
CA GLU A 95 5.74 17.34 2.61
C GLU A 95 5.66 15.97 3.31
N ASN A 96 4.47 15.58 3.73
CA ASN A 96 4.21 14.26 4.32
C ASN A 96 4.62 13.14 3.35
N SER A 97 4.30 13.29 2.07
CA SER A 97 4.65 12.32 1.02
C SER A 97 6.16 12.10 0.91
N ARG A 98 6.96 13.17 0.97
CA ARG A 98 8.43 13.07 0.93
C ARG A 98 8.95 12.27 2.13
N THR A 99 8.42 12.55 3.32
CA THR A 99 8.79 11.82 4.54
C THR A 99 8.42 10.34 4.44
N TRP A 100 7.23 10.02 3.91
CA TRP A 100 6.77 8.65 3.72
C TRP A 100 7.67 7.90 2.74
N VAL A 101 8.02 8.49 1.60
CA VAL A 101 8.95 7.91 0.63
C VAL A 101 10.30 7.58 1.27
N ASN A 102 10.83 8.45 2.12
CA ASN A 102 12.09 8.18 2.81
C ASN A 102 11.98 7.02 3.82
N GLN A 103 10.84 6.87 4.49
CA GLN A 103 10.61 5.78 5.44
C GLN A 103 10.47 4.42 4.73
N ILE A 104 9.67 4.36 3.65
CA ILE A 104 9.39 3.10 2.95
C ILE A 104 10.57 2.55 2.17
N LYS A 105 11.56 3.37 1.80
CA LYS A 105 12.80 2.92 1.13
C LYS A 105 13.56 1.85 1.91
N ASN A 106 13.36 1.79 3.24
CA ASN A 106 13.96 0.75 4.08
C ASN A 106 13.21 -0.59 4.01
N ILE A 107 12.02 -0.61 3.41
CA ILE A 107 11.13 -1.78 3.38
C ILE A 107 10.91 -2.27 1.95
N LEU A 108 10.63 -1.36 1.02
CA LEU A 108 10.40 -1.63 -0.39
C LEU A 108 11.63 -1.27 -1.22
N ASP A 109 11.93 -2.13 -2.19
CA ASP A 109 12.95 -1.87 -3.19
C ASP A 109 12.35 -1.02 -4.33
N PHE A 110 13.05 0.05 -4.71
CA PHE A 110 12.63 0.98 -5.77
C PHE A 110 13.47 0.85 -7.04
N GLU A 111 14.47 -0.02 -7.07
CA GLU A 111 15.42 -0.17 -8.18
C GLU A 111 14.98 -1.22 -9.22
N GLY A 112 13.67 -1.47 -9.37
CA GLY A 112 13.10 -2.55 -10.19
C GLY A 112 12.09 -2.15 -11.28
#